data_AF-A0A381X4X5-F1
#
_entry.id   AF-A0A381X4X5-F1
#
_cell.length_a   1.000
_cell.length_b   1.000
_cell.length_c   1.000
_cell.angle_alpha   90.00
_cell.angle_beta   90.00
_cell.angle_gamma   90.00
#
_symmetry.space_group_name_H-M   'P 1'
#
loop_
_entity.id
_entity.type
_entity.pdbx_description
1 polymer ?
#
loop_
_entity_poly.entity_id
_entity_poly.type
_entity_poly.pdbx_seq_one_letter_code
_entity_poly.pdbx_strand_id
1 'polypeptide(L)'
;MATQSVDRKLTAIMFTDIVGFTSLMRADEKKALNLLYYNRQLLDPLIKKYNGEILKEMGDGTLNSFSSAIEAVRCALEIQETLEEVPALNLRIGVHIGDVIDTGEDIFGDGVNIASRIQNLADSGGICISQAVNDSIQSQSDIRAISIGMRELKGIEGKQEIFSLMVKDAPILTENEVGVLKGRRKEGDKFNARPFLSWIAGTIISILVLFQVVNLFTKTQTTVSSNSIAVFPFDNMRNDTEYDWLTDSFSESLTFKISSSKTLKVIDRLTILNTLKQYDPEKAGFMEVASLVGKKINANLVLTGSFTTLGDEIQITTMLIDLQSGEVTPIVKERYKIDDLLTLLEDISLKVFEKLETL
;
A
#
# COMPACT_ATOMS: atom_id res chain seq x y z
N MET A 1 -11.86 32.20 -17.15
CA MET A 1 -11.70 30.95 -16.38
C MET A 1 -11.13 31.31 -15.03
N ALA A 2 -11.87 31.08 -13.94
CA ALA A 2 -11.37 31.29 -12.59
C ALA A 2 -10.38 30.17 -12.28
N THR A 3 -9.14 30.51 -11.94
CA THR A 3 -8.18 29.60 -11.33
C THR A 3 -8.79 29.06 -10.04
N GLN A 4 -9.14 27.77 -10.00
CA GLN A 4 -9.43 27.09 -8.73
C GLN A 4 -8.18 27.22 -7.86
N SER A 5 -8.29 27.96 -6.76
CA SER A 5 -7.23 28.06 -5.75
C SER A 5 -7.13 26.72 -5.05
N VAL A 6 -6.05 25.99 -5.31
CA VAL A 6 -5.70 24.77 -4.57
C VAL A 6 -5.36 25.20 -3.14
N ASP A 7 -6.24 24.88 -2.18
CA ASP A 7 -6.05 25.25 -0.78
C ASP A 7 -5.04 24.30 -0.13
N ARG A 8 -3.85 24.84 0.17
CA ARG A 8 -2.80 24.11 0.88
C ARG A 8 -2.83 24.52 2.34
N LYS A 9 -3.02 23.55 3.22
CA LYS A 9 -3.14 23.78 4.66
C LYS A 9 -2.11 22.94 5.42
N LEU A 10 -1.34 23.60 6.28
CA LEU A 10 -0.53 22.92 7.28
C LEU A 10 -1.46 22.34 8.35
N THR A 11 -1.45 21.02 8.52
CA THR A 11 -2.37 20.33 9.43
C THR A 11 -1.66 19.19 10.14
N ALA A 12 -2.21 18.76 11.28
CA ALA A 12 -1.79 17.51 11.90
C ALA A 12 -2.56 16.36 11.26
N ILE A 13 -1.83 15.36 10.79
CA ILE A 13 -2.34 14.23 10.01
C ILE A 13 -2.16 12.97 10.87
N MET A 14 -3.24 12.22 11.04
CA MET A 14 -3.24 10.95 11.76
C MET A 14 -3.66 9.81 10.82
N PHE A 15 -2.80 8.80 10.70
CA PHE A 15 -3.15 7.53 10.09
C PHE A 15 -3.49 6.49 11.15
N THR A 16 -4.55 5.72 10.91
CA THR A 16 -4.87 4.50 11.65
C THR A 16 -4.84 3.29 10.73
N ASP A 17 -4.60 2.10 11.26
CA ASP A 17 -4.56 0.83 10.52
C ASP A 17 -4.85 -0.35 11.45
N ILE A 18 -5.62 -1.35 10.99
CA ILE A 18 -6.02 -2.49 11.82
C ILE A 18 -4.96 -3.60 11.73
N VAL A 19 -4.38 -3.95 12.86
CA VAL A 19 -3.34 -4.98 12.92
C VAL A 19 -3.90 -6.34 12.50
N GLY A 20 -3.26 -6.94 11.49
CA GLY A 20 -3.59 -8.29 11.03
C GLY A 20 -4.88 -8.38 10.21
N PHE A 21 -5.47 -7.26 9.80
CA PHE A 21 -6.73 -7.23 9.06
C PHE A 21 -6.69 -8.02 7.76
N THR A 22 -5.62 -7.88 6.96
CA THR A 22 -5.47 -8.65 5.71
C THR A 22 -5.50 -10.16 5.95
N SER A 23 -4.91 -10.63 7.05
CA SER A 23 -4.95 -12.05 7.42
C SER A 23 -6.34 -12.48 7.88
N LEU A 24 -7.03 -11.63 8.65
CA LEU A 24 -8.40 -11.87 9.09
C LEU A 24 -9.38 -11.91 7.90
N MET A 25 -9.28 -10.97 6.97
CA MET A 25 -10.09 -10.93 5.74
C MET A 25 -9.98 -12.23 4.93
N ARG A 26 -8.76 -12.81 4.83
CA ARG A 26 -8.54 -14.08 4.13
C ARG A 26 -9.12 -15.29 4.87
N ALA A 27 -9.09 -15.27 6.19
CA ALA A 27 -9.55 -16.39 7.01
C ALA A 27 -11.06 -16.37 7.22
N ASP A 28 -11.64 -15.20 7.46
CA ASP A 28 -13.05 -14.98 7.77
C ASP A 28 -13.46 -13.55 7.37
N GLU A 29 -13.92 -13.41 6.13
CA GLU A 29 -14.34 -12.14 5.53
C GLU A 29 -15.47 -11.47 6.33
N LYS A 30 -16.47 -12.24 6.77
CA LYS A 30 -17.62 -11.69 7.50
C LYS A 30 -17.19 -11.09 8.83
N LYS A 31 -16.30 -11.77 9.56
CA LYS A 31 -15.75 -11.26 10.83
C LYS A 31 -14.89 -10.02 10.61
N ALA A 32 -14.10 -9.99 9.54
CA ALA A 32 -13.28 -8.83 9.19
C ALA A 32 -14.13 -7.61 8.81
N LEU A 33 -15.17 -7.77 7.98
CA LEU A 33 -16.09 -6.68 7.64
C LEU A 33 -16.84 -6.13 8.86
N ASN A 34 -17.27 -7.01 9.78
CA ASN A 34 -17.88 -6.59 11.04
C ASN A 34 -16.89 -5.80 11.91
N LEU A 35 -15.63 -6.24 11.97
CA LEU A 35 -14.57 -5.54 12.71
C LEU A 35 -14.28 -4.16 12.11
N LEU A 36 -14.25 -4.06 10.79
CA LEU A 36 -14.07 -2.79 10.07
C LEU A 36 -15.21 -1.82 10.38
N TYR A 37 -16.46 -2.28 10.29
CA TYR A 37 -17.63 -1.48 10.59
C TYR A 37 -17.63 -0.98 12.05
N TYR A 38 -17.30 -1.87 12.99
CA TYR A 38 -17.17 -1.51 14.40
C TYR A 38 -16.07 -0.46 14.62
N ASN A 39 -14.91 -0.64 13.99
CA ASN A 39 -13.83 0.34 14.04
C ASN A 39 -14.28 1.73 13.56
N ARG A 40 -15.01 1.82 12.44
CA ARG A 40 -15.52 3.09 11.92
C ARG A 40 -16.50 3.78 12.87
N GLN A 41 -17.43 3.01 13.46
CA GLN A 41 -18.37 3.55 14.44
C GLN A 41 -17.69 4.07 15.72
N LEU A 42 -16.57 3.47 16.11
CA LEU A 42 -15.79 3.89 17.27
C LEU A 42 -14.95 5.13 16.98
N LEU A 43 -14.31 5.19 15.80
CA LEU A 43 -13.39 6.28 15.45
C LEU A 43 -14.11 7.60 15.14
N ASP A 44 -15.22 7.60 14.40
CA ASP A 44 -15.93 8.82 13.99
C ASP A 44 -16.28 9.77 15.16
N PRO A 45 -16.92 9.32 16.26
CA PRO A 45 -17.23 10.20 17.38
C PRO A 45 -15.98 10.69 18.14
N LEU A 46 -14.93 9.87 18.25
CA LEU A 46 -13.67 10.26 18.90
C LEU A 46 -12.93 11.31 18.08
N ILE A 47 -12.87 11.16 16.76
CA ILE A 47 -12.23 12.13 15.87
C ILE A 47 -12.98 13.47 15.94
N LYS A 48 -14.31 13.45 15.87
CA LYS A 48 -15.15 14.65 15.99
C LYS A 48 -15.02 15.33 17.36
N LYS A 49 -14.90 14.56 18.45
CA LYS A 49 -14.69 15.08 19.81
C LYS A 49 -13.46 15.97 19.91
N TYR A 50 -12.42 15.68 19.13
CA TYR A 50 -11.16 16.42 19.09
C TYR A 50 -11.06 17.37 17.88
N ASN A 51 -12.19 17.82 17.33
CA ASN A 51 -12.25 18.73 16.18
C ASN A 51 -11.48 18.21 14.95
N GLY A 52 -11.36 16.89 14.82
CA GLY A 52 -10.78 16.24 13.67
C GLY A 52 -11.80 15.93 12.59
N GLU A 53 -11.30 15.64 11.40
CA GLU A 53 -12.08 15.22 10.25
C GLU A 53 -11.47 13.99 9.61
N ILE A 54 -12.29 12.99 9.29
CA ILE A 54 -11.87 11.85 8.46
C ILE A 54 -11.82 12.36 7.02
N LEU A 55 -10.62 12.54 6.49
CA LEU A 55 -10.44 12.98 5.10
C LEU A 55 -10.63 11.82 4.12
N LYS A 56 -10.21 10.60 4.50
CA LYS A 56 -10.28 9.43 3.62
C LYS A 56 -10.28 8.12 4.40
N GLU A 57 -11.04 7.14 3.90
CA GLU A 57 -10.94 5.75 4.32
C GLU A 57 -10.07 4.95 3.33
N MET A 58 -9.15 4.14 3.85
CA MET A 58 -8.14 3.44 3.05
C MET A 58 -8.08 1.97 3.46
N GLY A 59 -9.00 1.17 2.92
CA GLY A 59 -9.16 -0.23 3.33
C GLY A 59 -9.56 -0.30 4.80
N ASP A 60 -8.69 -0.86 5.64
CA ASP A 60 -8.88 -0.94 7.08
C ASP A 60 -8.42 0.30 7.86
N GLY A 61 -7.60 1.15 7.25
CA GLY A 61 -7.10 2.38 7.85
C GLY A 61 -7.93 3.62 7.58
N THR A 62 -7.69 4.68 8.36
CA THR A 62 -8.23 6.03 8.11
C THR A 62 -7.14 7.08 8.02
N LEU A 63 -7.34 8.06 7.16
CA LEU A 63 -6.60 9.31 7.09
C LEU A 63 -7.46 10.42 7.71
N ASN A 64 -6.94 11.01 8.78
CA ASN A 64 -7.65 12.00 9.56
C ASN A 64 -6.82 13.27 9.65
N SER A 65 -7.47 14.43 9.69
CA SER A 65 -6.81 15.71 9.87
C SER A 65 -7.31 16.44 11.12
N PHE A 66 -6.41 17.22 11.72
CA PHE A 66 -6.67 18.02 12.91
C PHE A 66 -5.98 19.36 12.77
N SER A 67 -6.67 20.41 13.16
CA SER A 67 -6.08 21.76 13.18
C SER A 67 -4.93 21.92 14.18
N SER A 68 -4.83 21.01 15.16
CA SER A 68 -3.83 21.02 16.22
C SER A 68 -3.18 19.64 16.38
N ALA A 69 -1.85 19.64 16.51
CA ALA A 69 -1.07 18.44 16.82
C ALA A 69 -1.40 17.88 18.22
N ILE A 70 -1.74 18.75 19.18
CA ILE A 70 -2.14 18.34 20.52
C ILE A 70 -3.49 17.61 20.47
N GLU A 71 -4.44 18.10 19.67
CA GLU A 71 -5.74 17.45 19.48
C GLU A 71 -5.59 16.08 18.81
N ALA A 72 -4.78 15.99 17.75
CA ALA A 72 -4.48 14.73 17.08
C ALA A 72 -3.88 13.68 18.05
N VAL A 73 -2.91 14.09 18.87
CA VAL A 73 -2.26 13.21 19.84
C VAL A 73 -3.22 12.77 20.94
N ARG A 74 -4.05 13.67 21.47
CA ARG A 74 -5.06 13.31 22.48
C ARG A 74 -6.13 12.38 21.91
N CYS A 75 -6.57 12.62 20.68
CA CYS A 75 -7.45 11.70 19.97
C CYS A 75 -6.82 10.31 19.84
N ALA A 76 -5.56 10.23 19.40
CA ALA A 76 -4.84 8.96 19.27
C ALA A 76 -4.73 8.21 20.61
N LEU A 77 -4.41 8.91 21.70
CA LEU A 77 -4.34 8.33 23.03
C LEU A 77 -5.71 7.79 23.48
N GLU A 78 -6.79 8.57 23.35
CA GLU A 78 -8.13 8.13 23.73
C GLU A 78 -8.64 6.97 22.84
N ILE A 79 -8.27 6.94 21.56
CA ILE A 79 -8.55 5.79 20.69
C ILE A 79 -7.91 4.53 21.26
N GLN A 80 -6.61 4.57 21.59
CA GLN A 80 -5.96 3.38 22.16
C GLN A 80 -6.54 2.99 23.52
N GLU A 81 -6.84 3.95 24.40
CA GLU A 81 -7.48 3.67 25.69
C GLU A 81 -8.86 3.02 25.52
N THR A 82 -9.65 3.49 24.55
CA THR A 82 -10.99 2.90 24.26
C THR A 82 -10.87 1.48 23.71
N LEU A 83 -9.80 1.20 22.95
CA LEU A 83 -9.57 -0.11 22.33
C LEU A 83 -8.98 -1.15 23.28
N GLU A 84 -8.44 -0.75 24.44
CA GLU A 84 -8.03 -1.71 25.49
C GLU A 84 -9.20 -2.62 25.92
N GLU A 85 -10.43 -2.09 25.90
CA GLU A 85 -11.64 -2.85 26.23
C GLU A 85 -12.12 -3.76 25.08
N VAL A 86 -11.49 -3.69 23.90
CA VAL A 86 -11.86 -4.44 22.68
C VAL A 86 -10.65 -5.23 22.16
N PRO A 87 -10.27 -6.37 22.78
CA PRO A 87 -9.03 -7.10 22.46
C PRO A 87 -8.91 -7.59 21.01
N ALA A 88 -10.03 -7.70 20.30
CA ALA A 88 -10.07 -8.12 18.89
C ALA A 88 -9.68 -7.01 17.91
N LEU A 89 -9.60 -5.75 18.36
CA LEU A 89 -9.32 -4.58 17.53
C LEU A 89 -8.08 -3.85 18.05
N ASN A 90 -6.94 -4.09 17.41
CA ASN A 90 -5.70 -3.38 17.72
C ASN A 90 -5.37 -2.44 16.56
N LEU A 91 -5.13 -1.17 16.86
CA LEU A 91 -4.73 -0.19 15.87
C LEU A 91 -3.25 0.16 15.98
N ARG A 92 -2.64 0.42 14.83
CA ARG A 92 -1.39 1.20 14.74
C ARG A 92 -1.74 2.62 14.38
N ILE A 93 -1.17 3.59 15.08
CA ILE A 93 -1.44 5.01 14.84
C ILE A 93 -0.13 5.75 14.53
N GLY A 94 -0.15 6.59 13.51
CA GLY A 94 0.95 7.48 13.14
C GLY A 94 0.50 8.91 13.03
N VAL A 95 1.21 9.86 13.67
CA VAL A 95 0.88 11.29 13.63
C VAL A 95 2.05 12.11 13.09
N HIS A 96 1.76 13.05 12.19
CA HIS A 96 2.73 14.00 11.64
C HIS A 96 2.09 15.37 11.41
N ILE A 97 2.89 16.42 11.30
CA ILE A 97 2.46 17.77 10.89
C ILE A 97 3.03 18.02 9.50
N GLY A 98 2.16 18.32 8.54
CA GLY A 98 2.62 18.61 7.19
C GLY A 98 1.56 19.30 6.34
N ASP A 99 2.00 19.78 5.18
CA ASP A 99 1.11 20.37 4.19
C ASP A 99 0.19 19.29 3.61
N VAL A 100 -1.10 19.60 3.60
CA VAL A 100 -2.14 18.82 2.94
C VAL A 100 -2.84 19.70 1.92
N ILE A 101 -3.10 19.11 0.76
CA ILE A 101 -3.86 19.68 -0.32
C ILE A 101 -5.09 18.79 -0.48
N ASP A 102 -6.26 19.36 -0.24
CA ASP A 102 -7.54 18.71 -0.49
C ASP A 102 -8.08 19.20 -1.84
N THR A 103 -8.25 18.29 -2.80
CA THR A 103 -8.83 18.61 -4.11
C THR A 103 -10.32 18.27 -4.20
N GLY A 104 -10.94 17.84 -3.10
CA GLY A 104 -12.30 17.30 -3.02
C GLY A 104 -12.42 15.85 -3.51
N GLU A 105 -11.55 15.41 -4.42
CA GLU A 105 -11.48 14.02 -4.90
C GLU A 105 -10.39 13.19 -4.22
N ASP A 106 -9.27 13.83 -3.84
CA ASP A 106 -8.16 13.14 -3.18
C ASP A 106 -7.34 14.10 -2.29
N ILE A 107 -6.52 13.51 -1.42
CA ILE A 107 -5.70 14.21 -0.44
C ILE A 107 -4.23 14.02 -0.78
N PHE A 108 -3.54 15.11 -1.09
CA PHE A 108 -2.13 15.11 -1.48
C PHE A 108 -1.26 15.87 -0.49
N GLY A 109 0.03 15.55 -0.51
CA GLY A 109 1.04 16.27 0.28
C GLY A 109 2.07 15.33 0.87
N ASP A 110 3.29 15.83 1.03
CA ASP A 110 4.38 15.05 1.62
C ASP A 110 4.04 14.62 3.06
N GLY A 111 3.24 15.43 3.76
CA GLY A 111 2.76 15.12 5.10
C GLY A 111 1.98 13.81 5.17
N VAL A 112 1.16 13.51 4.16
CA VAL A 112 0.36 12.28 4.07
C VAL A 112 1.28 11.06 3.95
N ASN A 113 2.29 11.15 3.06
CA ASN A 113 3.25 10.09 2.84
C ASN A 113 4.07 9.81 4.11
N ILE A 114 4.56 10.85 4.79
CA ILE A 114 5.32 10.72 6.03
C ILE A 114 4.46 10.09 7.13
N ALA A 115 3.25 10.59 7.37
CA ALA A 115 2.36 10.08 8.41
C ALA A 115 2.05 8.58 8.24
N SER A 116 1.77 8.13 7.01
CA SER A 116 1.54 6.71 6.73
C SER A 116 2.77 5.83 7.04
N ARG A 117 3.98 6.33 6.80
CA ARG A 117 5.22 5.59 7.09
C ARG A 117 5.51 5.55 8.59
N ILE A 118 5.15 6.60 9.31
CA ILE A 118 5.26 6.65 10.77
C ILE A 118 4.30 5.64 11.41
N GLN A 119 3.05 5.55 10.94
CA GLN A 119 2.09 4.55 11.42
C GLN A 119 2.64 3.12 11.31
N ASN A 120 3.33 2.80 10.21
CA ASN A 120 3.92 1.47 10.00
C ASN A 120 5.02 1.11 11.02
N LEU A 121 5.64 2.10 11.65
CA LEU A 121 6.65 1.92 12.70
C LEU A 121 6.04 1.67 14.09
N ALA A 122 4.75 1.94 14.27
CA ALA A 122 4.07 1.69 15.52
C ALA A 122 3.90 0.17 15.74
N ASP A 123 4.15 -0.25 16.98
CA ASP A 123 3.79 -1.59 17.45
C ASP A 123 2.26 -1.76 17.49
N SER A 124 1.79 -3.00 17.66
CA SER A 124 0.36 -3.26 17.81
C SER A 124 -0.22 -2.55 19.03
N GLY A 125 -1.24 -1.71 18.85
CA GLY A 125 -1.76 -0.84 19.92
C GLY A 125 -0.87 0.38 20.23
N GLY A 126 0.18 0.60 19.41
CA GLY A 126 1.13 1.69 19.58
C GLY A 126 0.74 2.96 18.83
N ILE A 127 1.35 4.07 19.26
CA ILE A 127 1.25 5.37 18.58
C ILE A 127 2.68 5.86 18.32
N CYS A 128 3.01 6.10 17.06
CA CYS A 128 4.25 6.76 16.67
C CYS A 128 4.00 8.18 16.16
N ILE A 129 4.92 9.10 16.47
CA ILE A 129 4.85 10.49 16.06
C ILE A 129 6.17 10.98 15.48
N SER A 130 6.10 11.93 14.57
CA SER A 130 7.30 12.63 14.06
C SER A 130 7.91 13.58 15.09
N GLN A 131 9.18 13.95 14.91
CA GLN A 131 9.82 15.06 15.63
C GLN A 131 8.96 16.33 15.66
N ALA A 132 8.38 16.75 14.53
CA ALA A 132 7.58 17.98 14.47
C ALA A 132 6.35 17.94 15.41
N VAL A 133 5.72 16.77 15.53
CA VAL A 133 4.62 16.57 16.50
C VAL A 133 5.16 16.58 17.92
N ASN A 134 6.27 15.88 18.17
CA ASN A 134 6.91 15.86 19.48
C ASN A 134 7.24 17.28 19.97
N ASP A 135 7.83 18.12 19.10
CA ASP A 135 8.13 19.52 19.38
C ASP A 135 6.89 20.34 19.73
N SER A 136 5.77 20.07 19.04
CA SER A 136 4.50 20.77 19.27
C SER A 136 3.81 20.38 20.58
N ILE A 137 4.11 19.21 21.14
CA ILE A 137 3.49 18.69 22.37
C ILE A 137 4.39 18.77 23.60
N GLN A 138 5.64 19.26 23.49
CA GLN A 138 6.60 19.31 24.63
C GLN A 138 6.07 20.04 25.87
N SER A 139 5.14 20.99 25.68
CA SER A 139 4.51 21.74 26.78
C SER A 139 3.46 20.94 27.56
N GLN A 140 3.05 19.77 27.08
CA GLN A 140 2.02 18.93 27.68
C GLN A 140 2.67 17.89 28.60
N SER A 141 2.78 18.19 29.89
CA SER A 141 3.47 17.33 30.86
C SER A 141 2.80 15.97 31.10
N ASP A 142 1.53 15.84 30.74
CA ASP A 142 0.73 14.62 30.81
C ASP A 142 0.99 13.66 29.65
N ILE A 143 1.68 14.09 28.59
CA ILE A 143 1.97 13.27 27.41
C ILE A 143 3.45 12.89 27.40
N ARG A 144 3.74 11.59 27.44
CA ARG A 144 5.11 11.05 27.42
C ARG A 144 5.46 10.44 26.07
N ALA A 145 6.46 11.01 25.42
CA ALA A 145 7.04 10.52 24.16
C ALA A 145 8.47 10.02 24.39
N ILE A 146 8.83 8.88 23.79
CA ILE A 146 10.16 8.27 23.87
C ILE A 146 10.72 8.14 22.45
N SER A 147 11.92 8.67 22.21
CA SER A 147 12.58 8.51 20.91
C SER A 147 12.88 7.03 20.65
N ILE A 148 12.43 6.53 19.50
CA ILE A 148 12.80 5.21 18.97
C ILE A 148 13.95 5.32 17.94
N GLY A 149 14.55 6.51 17.85
CA GLY A 149 15.73 6.82 17.06
C GLY A 149 15.46 7.35 15.65
N MET A 150 16.55 7.66 14.97
CA MET A 150 16.56 8.14 13.58
C MET A 150 16.21 7.01 12.60
N ARG A 151 15.22 7.24 11.73
CA ARG A 151 14.74 6.29 10.73
C ARG A 151 14.78 6.91 9.34
N GLU A 152 15.17 6.11 8.35
CA GLU A 152 14.97 6.46 6.93
C GLU A 152 13.59 5.97 6.52
N LEU A 153 12.76 6.87 6.01
CA LEU A 153 11.42 6.53 5.54
C LEU A 153 11.47 6.44 4.01
N LYS A 154 10.95 5.33 3.45
CA LYS A 154 10.98 5.09 2.01
C LYS A 154 10.35 6.26 1.24
N GLY A 155 11.13 6.87 0.36
CA GLY A 155 10.68 7.97 -0.52
C GLY A 155 10.70 9.35 0.14
N ILE A 156 11.28 9.49 1.33
CA ILE A 156 11.46 10.76 2.03
C ILE A 156 12.96 11.03 2.16
N GLU A 157 13.37 12.25 1.85
CA GLU A 157 14.76 12.65 1.94
C GLU A 157 15.19 12.85 3.40
N GLY A 158 16.35 12.30 3.74
CA GLY A 158 16.94 12.41 5.08
C GLY A 158 16.36 11.44 6.12
N LYS A 159 16.98 11.47 7.31
CA LYS A 159 16.53 10.69 8.46
C LYS A 159 15.57 11.52 9.30
N GLN A 160 14.49 10.88 9.74
CA GLN A 160 13.50 11.46 10.63
C GLN A 160 13.62 10.81 12.00
N GLU A 161 13.64 11.61 13.06
CA GLU A 161 13.53 11.08 14.42
C GLU A 161 12.05 10.78 14.71
N ILE A 162 11.81 9.55 15.19
CA ILE A 162 10.47 9.06 15.49
C ILE A 162 10.36 8.81 16.98
N PHE A 163 9.19 9.10 17.54
CA PHE A 163 8.89 8.90 18.95
C PHE A 163 7.70 7.97 19.09
N SER A 164 7.73 7.10 20.11
CA SER A 164 6.57 6.34 20.55
C SER A 164 5.91 7.06 21.72
N LEU A 165 4.59 7.19 21.69
CA LEU A 165 3.83 7.65 22.85
C LEU A 165 3.57 6.48 23.81
N MET A 166 3.61 6.78 25.10
CA MET A 166 3.22 5.84 26.14
C MET A 166 1.71 5.93 26.36
N VAL A 167 0.98 4.90 25.93
CA VAL A 167 -0.38 4.63 26.43
C VAL A 167 -0.20 4.00 27.83
N LYS A 168 -0.90 4.51 28.85
CA LYS A 168 -0.71 4.26 30.31
C LYS A 168 0.10 3.02 30.74
N ASP A 169 1.03 3.22 31.68
CA ASP A 169 1.73 2.24 32.54
C ASP A 169 2.01 0.83 31.96
N ALA A 170 2.37 0.74 30.68
CA ALA A 170 3.09 -0.42 30.18
C ALA A 170 4.46 -0.50 30.91
N PRO A 171 4.86 -1.69 31.40
CA PRO A 171 6.03 -1.82 32.25
C PRO A 171 7.28 -1.33 31.52
N ILE A 172 8.04 -0.54 32.26
CA ILE A 172 9.14 0.27 31.77
C ILE A 172 10.26 -0.66 31.25
N LEU A 173 10.58 -0.58 29.95
CA LEU A 173 11.96 -0.79 29.53
C LEU A 173 12.70 0.50 29.89
N THR A 174 13.32 0.50 31.07
CA THR A 174 14.11 1.64 31.54
C THR A 174 15.38 1.71 30.72
N GLU A 175 15.97 2.91 30.63
CA GLU A 175 17.33 3.19 30.12
C GLU A 175 18.44 2.26 30.69
N ASN A 176 18.14 1.37 31.63
CA ASN A 176 19.07 0.44 32.26
C ASN A 176 19.39 -0.81 31.42
N GLU A 177 18.75 -1.05 30.27
CA GLU A 177 19.16 -2.15 29.36
C GLU A 177 19.98 -1.69 28.14
N VAL A 178 20.21 -0.38 27.97
CA VAL A 178 21.16 0.17 26.97
C VAL A 178 22.57 0.37 27.59
N GLY A 179 22.75 0.02 28.87
CA GLY A 179 24.00 0.20 29.62
C GLY A 179 25.05 -0.92 29.47
N VAL A 180 24.71 -2.09 28.91
CA VAL A 180 25.67 -3.19 28.78
C VAL A 180 26.27 -3.17 27.38
N LEU A 181 27.16 -2.21 27.10
CA LEU A 181 28.30 -2.35 26.16
C LEU A 181 29.17 -1.08 26.08
N LYS A 182 29.26 -0.24 27.12
CA LYS A 182 30.30 0.81 27.19
C LYS A 182 30.97 0.91 28.57
N GLY A 183 32.20 0.38 28.62
CA GLY A 183 33.31 1.08 29.28
C GLY A 183 33.71 0.61 30.67
N ARG A 184 34.51 -0.47 30.75
CA ARG A 184 35.60 -0.51 31.73
C ARG A 184 36.82 0.18 31.11
N ARG A 185 37.10 1.41 31.52
CA ARG A 185 38.43 2.02 31.38
C ARG A 185 39.42 1.20 32.20
N LYS A 186 40.46 0.66 31.57
CA LYS A 186 41.73 0.34 32.21
C LYS A 186 42.76 1.34 31.69
N GLU A 187 43.34 2.10 32.59
CA GLU A 187 44.58 2.82 32.37
C GLU A 187 45.73 1.84 32.18
N GLY A 188 46.62 2.20 31.25
CA GLY A 188 48.04 1.87 31.26
C GLY A 188 48.43 0.46 30.84
N ASP A 189 48.83 0.30 29.57
CA ASP A 189 50.12 -0.33 29.29
C ASP A 189 50.71 0.04 27.93
N LYS A 190 52.02 0.18 27.89
CA LYS A 190 52.83 0.74 26.80
C LYS A 190 52.77 -0.15 25.55
N PHE A 191 52.41 0.44 24.41
CA PHE A 191 52.18 -0.25 23.14
C PHE A 191 53.51 -0.59 22.42
N ASN A 192 53.78 -1.87 22.20
CA ASN A 192 54.89 -2.36 21.37
C ASN A 192 54.35 -2.80 20.00
N ALA A 193 54.52 -1.96 18.98
CA ALA A 193 53.91 -2.10 17.66
C ALA A 193 54.70 -3.03 16.73
N ARG A 194 54.65 -4.36 16.96
CA ARG A 194 55.20 -5.34 16.00
C ARG A 194 54.35 -6.59 15.67
N PRO A 195 53.22 -6.95 16.32
CA PRO A 195 52.40 -8.07 15.84
C PRO A 195 51.07 -7.67 15.15
N PHE A 196 50.76 -6.38 14.97
CA PHE A 196 49.44 -5.93 14.50
C PHE A 196 49.18 -6.12 12.99
N LEU A 197 50.22 -6.31 12.16
CA LEU A 197 50.04 -6.45 10.70
C LEU A 197 49.51 -7.83 10.27
N SER A 198 49.70 -8.89 11.07
CA SER A 198 49.28 -10.24 10.68
C SER A 198 47.77 -10.48 10.83
N TRP A 199 47.11 -9.74 11.72
CA TRP A 199 45.66 -9.88 11.99
C TRP A 199 44.78 -9.23 10.93
N ILE A 200 45.27 -8.18 10.25
CA ILE A 200 44.50 -7.44 9.23
C ILE A 200 44.38 -8.27 7.94
N ALA A 201 45.40 -9.06 7.59
CA ALA A 201 45.34 -9.92 6.41
C ALA A 201 44.31 -11.06 6.56
N GLY A 202 44.22 -11.65 7.75
CA GLY A 202 43.26 -12.72 8.04
C GLY A 202 41.80 -12.26 8.01
N THR A 203 41.50 -11.06 8.51
CA THR A 203 40.14 -10.51 8.51
C THR A 203 39.70 -10.10 7.10
N ILE A 204 40.59 -9.53 6.30
CA ILE A 204 40.29 -9.19 4.90
C ILE A 204 39.98 -10.45 4.08
N ILE A 205 40.76 -11.53 4.25
CA ILE A 205 40.51 -12.80 3.55
C ILE A 205 39.18 -13.42 4.00
N SER A 206 38.88 -13.37 5.30
CA SER A 206 37.61 -13.90 5.82
C SER A 206 36.40 -13.10 5.33
N ILE A 207 36.52 -11.77 5.22
CA ILE A 207 35.48 -10.90 4.62
C ILE A 207 35.34 -11.15 3.12
N LEU A 208 36.43 -11.40 2.40
CA LEU A 208 36.40 -11.72 0.96
C LEU A 208 35.78 -13.10 0.70
N VAL A 209 36.08 -14.09 1.54
CA VAL A 209 35.46 -15.42 1.49
C VAL A 209 33.99 -15.33 1.86
N LEU A 210 33.63 -14.57 2.91
CA LEU A 210 32.25 -14.33 3.29
C LEU A 210 31.49 -13.58 2.18
N PHE A 211 32.12 -12.60 1.54
CA PHE A 211 31.54 -11.89 0.41
C PHE A 211 31.37 -12.81 -0.81
N GLN A 212 32.33 -13.69 -1.10
CA GLN A 212 32.20 -14.70 -2.16
C GLN A 212 31.13 -15.75 -1.85
N VAL A 213 31.01 -16.20 -0.60
CA VAL A 213 29.97 -17.13 -0.14
C VAL A 213 28.59 -16.47 -0.18
N VAL A 214 28.48 -15.21 0.26
CA VAL A 214 27.27 -14.40 0.09
C VAL A 214 26.95 -14.27 -1.39
N ASN A 215 27.94 -14.00 -2.26
CA ASN A 215 27.70 -13.88 -3.71
C ASN A 215 27.37 -15.22 -4.39
N LEU A 216 27.81 -16.35 -3.82
CA LEU A 216 27.44 -17.71 -4.22
C LEU A 216 26.03 -18.08 -3.74
N PHE A 217 25.57 -17.55 -2.60
CA PHE A 217 24.22 -17.75 -2.07
C PHE A 217 23.20 -16.70 -2.53
N THR A 218 23.63 -15.52 -3.01
CA THR A 218 22.76 -14.47 -3.56
C THR A 218 22.62 -14.56 -5.08
N LYS A 219 23.29 -15.51 -5.74
CA LYS A 219 23.02 -15.84 -7.14
C LYS A 219 21.99 -16.97 -7.23
N THR A 220 20.81 -16.60 -7.70
CA THR A 220 19.71 -17.45 -8.18
C THR A 220 18.95 -18.24 -7.11
N GLN A 221 18.09 -17.53 -6.38
CA GLN A 221 16.71 -17.98 -6.31
C GLN A 221 15.92 -17.15 -7.32
N THR A 222 15.65 -17.74 -8.47
CA THR A 222 14.54 -17.33 -9.34
C THR A 222 13.29 -17.52 -8.48
N THR A 223 12.82 -16.46 -7.85
CA THR A 223 11.44 -16.43 -7.36
C THR A 223 10.59 -16.68 -8.60
N VAL A 224 9.91 -17.81 -8.66
CA VAL A 224 8.77 -17.98 -9.57
C VAL A 224 7.88 -16.77 -9.27
N SER A 225 7.84 -15.80 -10.18
CA SER A 225 6.89 -14.71 -10.09
C SER A 225 5.52 -15.37 -10.08
N SER A 226 4.77 -15.20 -9.00
CA SER A 226 3.34 -15.47 -9.11
C SER A 226 2.80 -14.43 -10.08
N ASN A 227 2.63 -14.81 -11.35
CA ASN A 227 2.23 -13.91 -12.43
C ASN A 227 0.90 -13.27 -12.06
N SER A 228 0.93 -11.99 -11.67
CA SER A 228 -0.28 -11.22 -11.42
C SER A 228 -0.85 -10.71 -12.74
N ILE A 229 -2.15 -10.88 -12.96
CA ILE A 229 -2.85 -10.45 -14.18
C ILE A 229 -3.95 -9.48 -13.85
N ALA A 230 -3.97 -8.33 -14.54
CA ALA A 230 -5.05 -7.35 -14.45
C ALA A 230 -5.94 -7.45 -15.69
N VAL A 231 -7.22 -7.71 -15.49
CA VAL A 231 -8.22 -7.81 -16.58
C VAL A 231 -8.96 -6.48 -16.70
N PHE A 232 -8.69 -5.74 -17.77
CA PHE A 232 -9.26 -4.41 -17.95
C PHE A 232 -10.70 -4.48 -18.51
N PRO A 233 -11.52 -3.44 -18.27
CA PRO A 233 -12.77 -3.26 -19.01
C PRO A 233 -12.52 -3.28 -20.51
N PHE A 234 -13.44 -3.84 -21.28
CA PHE A 234 -13.26 -3.92 -22.73
C PHE A 234 -13.58 -2.59 -23.41
N ASP A 235 -12.79 -2.23 -24.43
CA ASP A 235 -13.02 -1.02 -25.20
C ASP A 235 -14.15 -1.21 -26.23
N ASN A 236 -15.22 -0.41 -26.12
CA ASN A 236 -16.32 -0.37 -27.08
C ASN A 236 -15.94 0.57 -28.23
N MET A 237 -15.32 0.04 -29.30
CA MET A 237 -14.74 0.88 -30.36
C MET A 237 -15.77 1.71 -31.16
N ARG A 238 -17.08 1.42 -31.04
CA ARG A 238 -18.14 2.19 -31.71
C ARG A 238 -18.84 3.19 -30.80
N ASN A 239 -18.59 3.15 -29.49
CA ASN A 239 -19.33 3.91 -28.48
C ASN A 239 -20.86 3.77 -28.65
N ASP A 240 -21.31 2.55 -28.99
CA ASP A 240 -22.74 2.24 -29.04
C ASP A 240 -23.26 1.97 -27.63
N THR A 241 -24.12 2.87 -27.15
CA THR A 241 -24.70 2.83 -25.80
C THR A 241 -25.51 1.56 -25.51
N GLU A 242 -26.02 0.89 -26.54
CA GLU A 242 -26.79 -0.36 -26.36
C GLU A 242 -25.93 -1.47 -25.74
N TYR A 243 -24.64 -1.48 -26.05
CA TYR A 243 -23.72 -2.55 -25.69
C TYR A 243 -22.65 -2.12 -24.69
N ASP A 244 -22.72 -0.91 -24.14
CA ASP A 244 -21.74 -0.40 -23.16
C ASP A 244 -21.61 -1.29 -21.93
N TRP A 245 -22.70 -1.98 -21.55
CA TRP A 245 -22.68 -2.92 -20.43
C TRP A 245 -21.74 -4.12 -20.67
N LEU A 246 -21.46 -4.49 -21.92
CA LEU A 246 -20.55 -5.60 -22.26
C LEU A 246 -19.09 -5.30 -21.87
N THR A 247 -18.71 -4.02 -21.85
CA THR A 247 -17.40 -3.54 -21.38
C THR A 247 -17.02 -4.16 -20.04
N ASP A 248 -17.97 -4.11 -19.10
CA ASP A 248 -17.78 -4.61 -17.74
C ASP A 248 -18.04 -6.11 -17.65
N SER A 249 -19.06 -6.62 -18.34
CA SER A 249 -19.41 -8.04 -18.28
C SER A 249 -18.34 -8.97 -18.86
N PHE A 250 -17.64 -8.58 -19.94
CA PHE A 250 -16.49 -9.36 -20.44
C PHE A 250 -15.37 -9.43 -19.41
N SER A 251 -15.02 -8.28 -18.83
CA SER A 251 -13.97 -8.17 -17.81
C SER A 251 -14.32 -9.02 -16.58
N GLU A 252 -15.57 -8.97 -16.12
CA GLU A 252 -16.04 -9.74 -14.97
C GLU A 252 -16.03 -11.25 -15.24
N SER A 253 -16.56 -11.69 -16.38
CA SER A 253 -16.57 -13.10 -16.78
C SER A 253 -15.15 -13.68 -16.87
N LEU A 254 -14.23 -12.93 -17.48
CA LEU A 254 -12.82 -13.31 -17.56
C LEU A 254 -12.12 -13.31 -16.20
N THR A 255 -12.36 -12.28 -15.39
CA THR A 255 -11.83 -12.19 -14.01
C THR A 255 -12.24 -13.42 -13.21
N PHE A 256 -13.53 -13.79 -13.26
CA PHE A 256 -14.06 -14.97 -12.58
C PHE A 256 -13.40 -16.25 -13.09
N LYS A 257 -13.31 -16.44 -14.41
CA LYS A 257 -12.70 -17.64 -15.00
C LYS A 257 -11.21 -17.77 -14.65
N ILE A 258 -10.44 -16.69 -14.82
CA ILE A 258 -8.99 -16.65 -14.55
C ILE A 258 -8.71 -16.77 -13.05
N SER A 259 -9.60 -16.32 -12.17
CA SER A 259 -9.44 -16.49 -10.72
C SER A 259 -9.39 -17.96 -10.27
N SER A 260 -9.90 -18.86 -11.12
CA SER A 260 -9.79 -20.32 -10.90
C SER A 260 -8.44 -20.90 -11.31
N SER A 261 -7.56 -20.11 -11.94
CA SER A 261 -6.19 -20.51 -12.28
C SER A 261 -5.36 -20.75 -11.02
N LYS A 262 -4.46 -21.73 -11.06
CA LYS A 262 -3.48 -21.97 -9.99
C LYS A 262 -2.18 -21.20 -10.19
N THR A 263 -1.95 -20.70 -11.41
CA THR A 263 -0.69 -20.09 -11.83
C THR A 263 -0.79 -18.57 -11.88
N LEU A 264 -1.98 -18.04 -12.21
CA LEU A 264 -2.25 -16.61 -12.32
C LEU A 264 -2.96 -16.07 -11.07
N LYS A 265 -2.45 -14.97 -10.53
CA LYS A 265 -3.13 -14.21 -9.48
C LYS A 265 -3.87 -13.03 -10.10
N VAL A 266 -5.18 -13.02 -10.03
CA VAL A 266 -5.97 -11.92 -10.59
C VAL A 266 -5.89 -10.70 -9.68
N ILE A 267 -5.59 -9.53 -10.26
CA ILE A 267 -5.65 -8.24 -9.57
C ILE A 267 -7.12 -7.84 -9.38
N ASP A 268 -7.43 -7.36 -8.18
CA ASP A 268 -8.77 -6.90 -7.84
C ASP A 268 -9.29 -5.80 -8.79
N ARG A 269 -10.52 -5.96 -9.26
CA ARG A 269 -11.15 -5.09 -10.25
C ARG A 269 -11.34 -3.66 -9.74
N LEU A 270 -11.67 -3.46 -8.46
CA LEU A 270 -11.83 -2.11 -7.91
C LEU A 270 -10.51 -1.34 -7.94
N THR A 271 -9.39 -2.03 -7.73
CA THR A 271 -8.04 -1.45 -7.86
C THR A 271 -7.79 -0.97 -9.29
N ILE A 272 -8.18 -1.75 -10.31
CA ILE A 272 -8.06 -1.38 -11.73
C ILE A 272 -8.92 -0.16 -12.04
N LEU A 273 -10.21 -0.20 -11.70
CA LEU A 273 -11.18 0.87 -12.00
C LEU A 273 -10.85 2.18 -11.29
N ASN A 274 -10.49 2.14 -10.01
CA ASN A 274 -10.13 3.33 -9.24
C ASN A 274 -8.86 3.99 -9.77
N THR A 275 -7.94 3.18 -10.29
CA THR A 275 -6.71 3.70 -10.90
C THR A 275 -6.99 4.23 -12.30
N LEU A 276 -7.83 3.56 -13.10
CA LEU A 276 -8.25 4.01 -14.44
C LEU A 276 -8.89 5.40 -14.41
N LYS A 277 -9.72 5.72 -13.40
CA LYS A 277 -10.36 7.04 -13.24
C LYS A 277 -9.36 8.21 -13.16
N GLN A 278 -8.11 7.94 -12.80
CA GLN A 278 -7.04 8.95 -12.70
C GLN A 278 -6.40 9.25 -14.06
N TYR A 279 -6.78 8.51 -15.11
CA TYR A 279 -6.27 8.65 -16.46
C TYR A 279 -7.43 8.96 -17.40
N ASP A 280 -7.22 9.90 -18.30
CA ASP A 280 -8.17 10.24 -19.35
C ASP A 280 -7.87 9.35 -20.59
N PRO A 281 -8.70 8.35 -20.90
CA PRO A 281 -8.45 7.43 -22.01
C PRO A 281 -8.43 8.13 -23.37
N GLU A 282 -9.17 9.23 -23.52
CA GLU A 282 -9.29 9.97 -24.79
C GLU A 282 -7.98 10.69 -25.17
N LYS A 283 -7.12 10.97 -24.19
CA LYS A 283 -5.86 11.72 -24.40
C LYS A 283 -4.63 10.86 -24.62
N ALA A 284 -4.61 9.63 -24.09
CA ALA A 284 -3.42 8.76 -24.09
C ALA A 284 -3.63 7.44 -24.85
N GLY A 285 -4.85 7.10 -25.27
CA GLY A 285 -5.14 5.83 -25.93
C GLY A 285 -5.20 4.66 -24.94
N PHE A 286 -6.20 3.80 -25.13
CA PHE A 286 -6.56 2.76 -24.15
C PHE A 286 -5.39 1.83 -23.76
N MET A 287 -4.56 1.42 -24.73
CA MET A 287 -3.46 0.48 -24.50
C MET A 287 -2.30 1.08 -23.70
N GLU A 288 -2.01 2.37 -23.88
CA GLU A 288 -1.00 3.09 -23.10
C GLU A 288 -1.48 3.26 -21.66
N VAL A 289 -2.75 3.68 -21.49
CA VAL A 289 -3.39 3.78 -20.17
C VAL A 289 -3.39 2.44 -19.46
N ALA A 290 -3.76 1.35 -20.14
CA ALA A 290 -3.77 0.01 -19.55
C ALA A 290 -2.37 -0.42 -19.07
N SER A 291 -1.32 -0.09 -19.83
CA SER A 291 0.06 -0.38 -19.44
C SER A 291 0.52 0.45 -18.24
N LEU A 292 0.17 1.75 -18.20
CA LEU A 292 0.50 2.65 -17.09
C LEU A 292 -0.21 2.23 -15.80
N VAL A 293 -1.51 1.97 -15.90
CA VAL A 293 -2.34 1.51 -14.78
C VAL A 293 -1.84 0.15 -14.29
N GLY A 294 -1.59 -0.79 -15.19
CA GLY A 294 -1.07 -2.12 -14.85
C GLY A 294 0.26 -2.06 -14.09
N LYS A 295 1.20 -1.19 -14.50
CA LYS A 295 2.45 -0.95 -13.76
C LYS A 295 2.18 -0.35 -12.38
N LYS A 296 1.26 0.62 -12.30
CA LYS A 296 0.91 1.31 -11.04
C LYS A 296 0.29 0.38 -10.00
N ILE A 297 -0.53 -0.58 -10.44
CA ILE A 297 -1.17 -1.59 -9.57
C ILE A 297 -0.30 -2.85 -9.37
N ASN A 298 0.95 -2.82 -9.84
CA ASN A 298 1.91 -3.91 -9.71
C ASN A 298 1.43 -5.24 -10.33
N ALA A 299 0.74 -5.15 -11.47
CA ALA A 299 0.44 -6.30 -12.32
C ALA A 299 1.71 -6.73 -13.09
N ASN A 300 1.90 -8.03 -13.33
CA ASN A 300 2.90 -8.53 -14.27
C ASN A 300 2.36 -8.54 -15.69
N LEU A 301 1.10 -8.93 -15.82
CA LEU A 301 0.38 -9.09 -17.08
C LEU A 301 -0.86 -8.19 -17.08
N VAL A 302 -1.18 -7.65 -18.25
CA VAL A 302 -2.43 -6.91 -18.48
C VAL A 302 -3.19 -7.60 -19.61
N LEU A 303 -4.40 -8.05 -19.33
CA LEU A 303 -5.33 -8.53 -20.33
C LEU A 303 -6.24 -7.37 -20.73
N THR A 304 -6.12 -6.94 -21.98
CA THR A 304 -7.01 -5.95 -22.60
C THR A 304 -7.91 -6.63 -23.62
N GLY A 305 -9.06 -6.01 -23.88
CA GLY A 305 -9.92 -6.44 -24.96
C GLY A 305 -10.68 -5.26 -25.55
N SER A 306 -11.16 -5.47 -26.77
CA SER A 306 -12.06 -4.55 -27.44
C SER A 306 -13.13 -5.32 -28.20
N PHE A 307 -14.26 -4.67 -28.42
CA PHE A 307 -15.30 -5.21 -29.28
C PHE A 307 -15.82 -4.16 -30.27
N THR A 308 -16.37 -4.65 -31.37
CA THR A 308 -16.97 -3.82 -32.42
C THR A 308 -18.20 -4.54 -32.95
N THR A 309 -19.33 -3.84 -32.94
CA THR A 309 -20.59 -4.32 -33.53
C THR A 309 -20.66 -3.98 -35.01
N LEU A 310 -21.15 -4.93 -35.83
CA LEU A 310 -21.36 -4.76 -37.26
C LEU A 310 -22.63 -5.51 -37.68
N GLY A 311 -23.74 -4.78 -37.77
CA GLY A 311 -25.03 -5.41 -38.07
C GLY A 311 -25.49 -6.29 -36.91
N ASP A 312 -25.71 -7.58 -37.17
CA ASP A 312 -26.10 -8.59 -36.18
C ASP A 312 -24.89 -9.36 -35.59
N GLU A 313 -23.66 -8.96 -35.94
CA GLU A 313 -22.43 -9.57 -35.42
C GLU A 313 -21.67 -8.64 -34.47
N ILE A 314 -20.99 -9.26 -33.52
CA ILE A 314 -20.00 -8.62 -32.65
C ILE A 314 -18.65 -9.32 -32.81
N GLN A 315 -17.60 -8.55 -33.09
CA GLN A 315 -16.23 -9.04 -33.14
C GLN A 315 -15.51 -8.65 -31.85
N ILE A 316 -14.85 -9.62 -31.21
CA ILE A 316 -14.12 -9.43 -29.96
C ILE A 316 -12.65 -9.74 -30.20
N THR A 317 -11.76 -8.90 -29.70
CA THR A 317 -10.31 -9.10 -29.75
C THR A 317 -9.74 -8.96 -28.35
N THR A 318 -8.85 -9.87 -27.95
CA THR A 318 -8.15 -9.82 -26.67
C THR A 318 -6.64 -9.89 -26.86
N MET A 319 -5.91 -9.18 -26.01
CA MET A 319 -4.46 -9.10 -26.03
C MET A 319 -3.91 -9.17 -24.62
N LEU A 320 -2.78 -9.85 -24.47
CA LEU A 320 -2.01 -9.90 -23.24
C LEU A 320 -0.76 -9.04 -23.39
N ILE A 321 -0.51 -8.18 -22.42
CA ILE A 321 0.67 -7.32 -22.37
C ILE A 321 1.53 -7.78 -21.19
N ASP A 322 2.77 -8.17 -21.46
CA ASP A 322 3.78 -8.35 -20.43
C ASP A 322 4.38 -6.99 -20.06
N LEU A 323 4.20 -6.56 -18.81
CA LEU A 323 4.62 -5.23 -18.38
C LEU A 323 6.12 -5.12 -18.10
N GLN A 324 6.83 -6.24 -17.98
CA GLN A 324 8.27 -6.28 -17.81
C GLN A 324 8.98 -6.19 -19.16
N SER A 325 8.57 -7.00 -20.14
CA SER A 325 9.18 -7.03 -21.47
C SER A 325 8.59 -5.98 -22.42
N GLY A 326 7.35 -5.56 -22.18
CA GLY A 326 6.57 -4.74 -23.11
C GLY A 326 5.99 -5.53 -24.28
N GLU A 327 6.10 -6.85 -24.27
CA GLU A 327 5.59 -7.71 -25.33
C GLU A 327 4.06 -7.74 -25.33
N VAL A 328 3.46 -7.62 -26.53
CA VAL A 328 2.01 -7.71 -26.73
C VAL A 328 1.70 -8.98 -27.50
N THR A 329 0.99 -9.89 -26.85
CA THR A 329 0.60 -11.20 -27.40
C THR A 329 -0.90 -11.22 -27.69
N PRO A 330 -1.33 -11.38 -28.95
CA PRO A 330 -2.74 -11.62 -29.27
C PRO A 330 -3.22 -12.94 -28.67
N ILE A 331 -4.37 -12.92 -28.00
CA ILE A 331 -4.92 -14.10 -27.31
C ILE A 331 -6.06 -14.72 -28.12
N VAL A 332 -7.13 -13.97 -28.37
CA VAL A 332 -8.29 -14.42 -29.16
C VAL A 332 -8.78 -13.30 -30.07
N LYS A 333 -9.28 -13.66 -31.25
CA LYS A 333 -10.07 -12.79 -32.13
C LYS A 333 -11.20 -13.59 -32.76
N GLU A 334 -12.43 -13.31 -32.37
CA GLU A 334 -13.61 -14.12 -32.73
C GLU A 334 -14.81 -13.25 -33.11
N ARG A 335 -15.76 -13.85 -33.83
CA ARG A 335 -17.03 -13.23 -34.20
C ARG A 335 -18.19 -14.08 -33.74
N TYR A 336 -19.23 -13.41 -33.27
CA TYR A 336 -20.44 -14.01 -32.77
C TYR A 336 -21.65 -13.25 -33.27
N LYS A 337 -22.79 -13.93 -33.31
CA LYS A 337 -24.08 -13.27 -33.48
C LYS A 337 -24.53 -12.66 -32.15
N ILE A 338 -25.22 -11.53 -32.23
CA ILE A 338 -25.71 -10.77 -31.07
C ILE A 338 -26.96 -11.40 -30.45
N ASP A 339 -27.61 -12.36 -31.12
CA ASP A 339 -28.81 -13.03 -30.63
C ASP A 339 -28.58 -13.94 -29.41
N ASP A 340 -27.33 -14.28 -29.10
CA ASP A 340 -26.95 -15.05 -27.91
C ASP A 340 -25.67 -14.52 -27.22
N LEU A 341 -25.81 -13.37 -26.56
CA LEU A 341 -24.72 -12.71 -25.82
C LEU A 341 -24.20 -13.52 -24.63
N LEU A 342 -25.02 -14.39 -24.03
CA LEU A 342 -24.61 -15.19 -22.87
C LEU A 342 -23.66 -16.31 -23.29
N THR A 343 -24.04 -17.10 -24.31
CA THR A 343 -23.19 -18.17 -24.85
C THR A 343 -21.87 -17.60 -25.36
N LEU A 344 -21.94 -16.44 -26.00
CA LEU A 344 -20.77 -15.69 -26.43
C LEU A 344 -19.84 -15.35 -25.25
N LEU A 345 -20.37 -14.79 -24.15
CA LEU A 345 -19.59 -14.42 -22.96
C LEU A 345 -18.89 -15.63 -22.33
N GLU A 346 -19.55 -16.78 -22.32
CA GLU A 346 -18.97 -18.03 -21.81
C GLU A 346 -17.88 -18.58 -22.73
N ASP A 347 -18.13 -18.62 -24.06
CA ASP A 347 -17.19 -19.15 -25.05
C ASP A 347 -15.90 -18.30 -25.11
N ILE A 348 -16.02 -16.98 -25.17
CA ILE A 348 -14.85 -16.10 -25.23
C ILE A 348 -14.00 -16.23 -23.95
N SER A 349 -14.64 -16.29 -22.78
CA SER A 349 -13.96 -16.44 -21.51
C SER A 349 -13.23 -17.77 -21.41
N LEU A 350 -13.83 -18.86 -21.91
CA LEU A 350 -13.20 -20.17 -21.95
C LEU A 350 -11.99 -20.18 -22.88
N LYS A 351 -12.13 -19.70 -24.13
CA LYS A 351 -11.03 -19.68 -25.12
C LYS A 351 -9.84 -18.85 -24.65
N VAL A 352 -10.10 -17.68 -24.07
CA VAL A 352 -9.05 -16.82 -23.51
C VAL A 352 -8.35 -17.52 -22.35
N PHE A 353 -9.11 -18.10 -21.41
CA PHE A 353 -8.55 -18.82 -20.27
C PHE A 353 -7.67 -19.99 -20.70
N GLU A 354 -8.15 -20.86 -21.60
CA GLU A 354 -7.38 -21.99 -22.12
C GLU A 354 -6.09 -21.53 -22.80
N LYS A 355 -6.15 -20.43 -23.56
CA LYS A 355 -4.96 -19.88 -24.20
C LYS A 355 -3.95 -19.36 -23.18
N LEU A 356 -4.40 -18.70 -22.12
CA LEU A 356 -3.54 -18.19 -21.04
C LEU A 356 -2.86 -19.32 -20.26
N GLU A 357 -3.50 -20.46 -20.07
CA GLU A 357 -2.91 -21.63 -19.39
C GLU A 357 -1.83 -22.34 -20.24
N THR A 358 -1.74 -22.02 -21.54
CA THR A 358 -0.72 -22.58 -22.45
C THR A 358 0.53 -21.71 -22.64
N LEU A 359 0.53 -20.50 -22.09
CA LEU A 359 1.66 -19.55 -22.10
C LEU A 359 2.54 -19.78 -20.87
#